data_AF-F9U5C8-F1
#
_entry.id   AF-F9U5C8-F1
#
_cell.length_a   1.000
_cell.length_b   1.000
_cell.length_c   1.000
_cell.angle_alpha   90.00
_cell.angle_beta   90.00
_cell.angle_gamma   90.00
#
_symmetry.space_group_name_H-M   'P 1'
#
loop_
_entity.id
_entity.type
_entity.pdbx_description
1 polymer ?
#
loop_
_entity_poly.entity_id
_entity_poly.type
_entity_poly.pdbx_seq_one_letter_code
_entity_poly.pdbx_strand_id
1 'polypeptide(L)'
;MMTFETSARPAPGLPAGMNLSIAIGEPVSSPRQESASGTLATLPSVGDRISPAKLIEMLEALLASDLNAAERFRLLHAWKAPLLGACDRIGADAGTRSGGSGGSVFEGRLYRLMFRNLAAAIERVADRQRAPDADLTAWAVHNLFHFFQQQIRQAARLRIPLPAGSWRDLHALSVRLVVSSRYPRSAEALGVAGPDVGYHRTRSVELRYKEVLLLGLIAQVFVNAIGDRTSGLHGWAAETRLETPFGLSGQRGLWLVDLADDAPPCECAGPLSPDFRGWVLFPPEDFVRMLDSARLPETSEHGLGDSAFQS
;
A
#
# COMPACT_ATOMS: atom_id res chain seq x y z
N MET A 1 -39.11 41.48 -16.42
CA MET A 1 -37.77 41.65 -15.84
C MET A 1 -37.86 41.16 -14.40
N MET A 2 -37.46 39.91 -14.15
CA MET A 2 -37.63 39.21 -12.86
C MET A 2 -36.26 38.84 -12.34
N THR A 3 -35.94 39.27 -11.11
CA THR A 3 -34.73 38.92 -10.36
C THR A 3 -35.03 37.73 -9.47
N PHE A 4 -34.30 36.62 -9.64
CA PHE A 4 -34.32 35.50 -8.71
C PHE A 4 -33.28 35.73 -7.61
N GLU A 5 -33.75 35.92 -6.38
CA GLU A 5 -32.91 35.84 -5.18
C GLU A 5 -32.74 34.37 -4.79
N THR A 6 -31.51 33.87 -4.90
CA THR A 6 -31.16 32.52 -4.47
C THR A 6 -30.81 32.56 -2.98
N SER A 7 -31.77 32.19 -2.13
CA SER A 7 -31.56 32.00 -0.69
C SER A 7 -30.76 30.72 -0.45
N ALA A 8 -29.49 30.85 -0.05
CA ALA A 8 -28.66 29.74 0.38
C ALA A 8 -29.03 29.32 1.80
N ARG A 9 -29.39 28.04 1.96
CA ARG A 9 -29.65 27.39 3.25
C ARG A 9 -28.35 27.30 4.08
N PRO A 10 -28.35 27.67 5.37
CA PRO A 10 -27.18 27.53 6.23
C PRO A 10 -26.98 26.07 6.67
N ALA A 11 -25.72 25.62 6.67
CA ALA A 11 -25.30 24.36 7.28
C ALA A 11 -25.33 24.49 8.82
N PRO A 12 -25.92 23.54 9.57
CA PRO A 12 -25.90 23.55 11.02
C PRO A 12 -24.64 22.87 11.56
N GLY A 13 -23.93 23.52 12.50
CA GLY A 13 -23.04 22.80 13.42
C GLY A 13 -21.60 23.31 13.62
N LEU A 14 -21.31 24.62 13.52
CA LEU A 14 -20.05 25.17 14.03
C LEU A 14 -20.31 26.28 15.06
N PRO A 15 -19.69 26.23 16.25
CA PRO A 15 -19.74 27.34 17.19
C PRO A 15 -18.96 28.52 16.65
N ALA A 16 -19.61 29.68 16.58
CA ALA A 16 -18.98 30.97 16.30
C ALA A 16 -18.11 31.40 17.50
N GLY A 17 -16.87 31.81 17.25
CA GLY A 17 -16.11 32.60 18.23
C GLY A 17 -14.69 32.14 18.61
N MET A 18 -13.87 31.61 17.70
CA MET A 18 -12.42 31.53 17.92
C MET A 18 -11.66 32.38 16.89
N ASN A 19 -11.18 33.54 17.33
CA ASN A 19 -10.16 34.31 16.63
C ASN A 19 -8.79 33.77 17.05
N LEU A 20 -8.09 33.10 16.13
CA LEU A 20 -6.68 32.76 16.28
C LEU A 20 -5.84 33.89 15.66
N SER A 21 -5.39 34.82 16.50
CA SER A 21 -4.33 35.76 16.14
C SER A 21 -2.98 35.06 16.32
N ILE A 22 -2.34 34.69 15.21
CA ILE A 22 -0.95 34.20 15.20
C ILE A 22 -0.05 35.41 14.91
N ALA A 23 0.85 35.72 15.85
CA ALA A 23 1.88 36.75 15.67
C ALA A 23 2.84 36.35 14.54
N ILE A 24 3.00 37.24 13.57
CA ILE A 24 4.00 37.11 12.50
C ILE A 24 5.36 37.44 13.14
N GLY A 25 6.11 36.39 13.50
CA GLY A 25 7.53 36.48 13.83
C GLY A 25 8.37 36.58 12.56
N GLU A 26 9.38 37.44 12.59
CA GLU A 26 10.35 37.66 11.52
C GLU A 26 11.05 36.37 11.05
N PRO A 27 11.48 36.31 9.77
CA PRO A 27 12.12 35.12 9.22
C PRO A 27 13.53 34.94 9.79
N VAL A 28 13.70 33.90 10.62
CA VAL A 28 15.01 33.34 10.95
C VAL A 28 15.60 32.73 9.69
N SER A 29 16.76 33.23 9.30
CA SER A 29 17.57 32.81 8.15
C SER A 29 17.65 31.29 8.01
N SER A 30 17.19 30.77 6.87
CA SER A 30 17.28 29.36 6.52
C SER A 30 18.75 28.93 6.33
N PRO A 31 19.15 27.74 6.80
CA PRO A 31 20.45 27.19 6.45
C PRO A 31 20.45 26.75 4.98
N ARG A 32 21.47 27.23 4.27
CA ARG A 32 22.03 26.82 2.97
C ARG A 32 21.46 25.50 2.38
N GLN A 33 20.56 25.62 1.41
CA GLN A 33 20.26 24.57 0.43
C GLN A 33 21.51 24.34 -0.45
N GLU A 34 22.43 23.49 0.00
CA GLU A 34 23.34 22.83 -0.93
C GLU A 34 22.48 21.96 -1.86
N SER A 35 22.55 22.21 -3.17
CA SER A 35 21.67 21.61 -4.17
C SER A 35 21.51 20.11 -4.00
N ALA A 36 20.35 19.67 -3.50
CA ALA A 36 19.95 18.27 -3.41
C ALA A 36 20.13 17.52 -4.75
N SER A 37 20.03 18.24 -5.87
CA SER A 37 20.31 17.74 -7.22
C SER A 37 21.74 17.18 -7.37
N GLY A 38 22.74 17.77 -6.70
CA GLY A 38 24.14 17.33 -6.79
C GLY A 38 24.39 16.02 -6.03
N THR A 39 23.72 15.81 -4.90
CA THR A 39 23.81 14.57 -4.10
C THR A 39 22.99 13.44 -4.72
N LEU A 40 21.93 13.76 -5.48
CA LEU A 40 21.11 12.78 -6.22
C LEU A 40 21.73 12.34 -7.55
N ALA A 41 22.72 13.08 -8.06
CA ALA A 41 23.39 12.79 -9.34
C ALA A 41 24.38 11.61 -9.26
N THR A 42 24.85 11.24 -8.07
CA THR A 42 25.64 10.02 -7.87
C THR A 42 24.71 8.81 -7.84
N LEU A 43 24.47 8.24 -9.02
CA LEU A 43 23.87 6.93 -9.14
C LEU A 43 24.80 5.90 -8.46
N PRO A 44 24.30 5.11 -7.51
CA PRO A 44 24.98 3.92 -7.04
C PRO A 44 25.40 3.08 -8.25
N SER A 45 26.70 2.82 -8.42
CA SER A 45 27.09 1.81 -9.40
C SER A 45 26.58 0.45 -8.94
N VAL A 46 26.22 -0.41 -9.90
CA VAL A 46 25.90 -1.81 -9.62
C VAL A 46 27.16 -2.47 -9.09
N GLY A 47 27.28 -2.58 -7.77
CA GLY A 47 28.47 -3.11 -7.07
C GLY A 47 28.93 -2.27 -5.88
N ASP A 48 28.53 -1.00 -5.80
CA ASP A 48 28.91 -0.13 -4.69
C ASP A 48 28.25 -0.58 -3.39
N ARG A 49 29.06 -0.73 -2.34
CA ARG A 49 28.60 -1.07 -0.99
C ARG A 49 28.00 0.16 -0.32
N ILE A 50 26.77 0.50 -0.69
CA ILE A 50 26.03 1.56 -0.01
C ILE A 50 25.43 1.01 1.28
N SER A 51 25.66 1.71 2.39
CA SER A 51 25.10 1.35 3.68
C SER A 51 23.56 1.57 3.69
N PRO A 52 22.79 0.77 4.46
CA PRO A 52 21.34 0.97 4.57
C PRO A 52 20.95 2.38 5.04
N ALA A 53 21.72 2.96 5.97
CA ALA A 53 21.51 4.32 6.44
C ALA A 53 21.63 5.36 5.31
N LYS A 54 22.65 5.20 4.44
CA LYS A 54 22.83 6.10 3.31
C LYS A 54 21.70 5.99 2.29
N LEU A 55 21.21 4.78 2.03
CA LEU A 55 20.03 4.59 1.15
C LEU A 55 18.77 5.26 1.71
N ILE A 56 18.56 5.21 3.04
CA ILE A 56 17.45 5.91 3.69
C ILE A 56 17.56 7.42 3.48
N GLU A 57 18.73 8.01 3.79
CA GLU A 57 18.97 9.44 3.56
C GLU A 57 18.69 9.85 2.12
N MET A 58 19.16 9.06 1.15
CA MET A 58 18.98 9.32 -0.28
C MET A 58 17.49 9.24 -0.69
N LEU A 59 16.75 8.25 -0.20
CA LEU A 59 15.31 8.12 -0.49
C LEU A 59 14.48 9.22 0.18
N GLU A 60 14.89 9.71 1.35
CA GLU A 60 14.26 10.84 2.04
C GLU A 60 14.52 12.15 1.29
N ALA A 61 15.76 12.40 0.90
CA ALA A 61 16.12 13.53 0.05
C ALA A 61 15.37 13.48 -1.30
N LEU A 62 15.28 12.29 -1.90
CA LEU A 62 14.51 12.10 -3.13
C LEU A 62 13.03 12.40 -2.91
N LEU A 63 12.43 11.98 -1.80
CA LEU A 63 11.02 12.23 -1.50
C LEU A 63 10.73 13.73 -1.39
N ALA A 64 11.62 14.46 -0.71
CA ALA A 64 11.56 15.90 -0.51
C ALA A 64 11.89 16.73 -1.77
N SER A 65 12.54 16.14 -2.77
CA SER A 65 12.92 16.83 -4.00
C SER A 65 11.72 17.26 -4.87
N ASP A 66 11.95 18.28 -5.68
CA ASP A 66 11.04 18.83 -6.69
C ASP A 66 11.18 18.16 -8.07
N LEU A 67 11.93 17.06 -8.16
CA LEU A 67 12.12 16.31 -9.41
C LEU A 67 10.78 15.96 -10.07
N ASN A 68 10.77 16.03 -11.41
CA ASN A 68 9.60 15.60 -12.16
C ASN A 68 9.42 14.07 -12.06
N ALA A 69 8.23 13.59 -12.43
CA ALA A 69 7.90 12.17 -12.29
C ALA A 69 8.83 11.26 -13.11
N ALA A 70 9.20 11.67 -14.32
CA ALA A 70 10.06 10.87 -15.21
C ALA A 70 11.49 10.72 -14.67
N GLU A 71 12.07 11.79 -14.12
CA GLU A 71 13.38 11.75 -13.44
C GLU A 71 13.32 10.87 -12.20
N ARG A 72 12.30 11.07 -11.36
CA ARG A 72 12.10 10.28 -10.15
C ARG A 72 11.95 8.79 -10.48
N PHE A 73 11.17 8.42 -11.50
CA PHE A 73 11.06 7.02 -11.93
C PHE A 73 12.39 6.43 -12.40
N ARG A 74 13.17 7.17 -13.21
CA ARG A 74 14.49 6.68 -13.66
C ARG A 74 15.45 6.43 -12.50
N LEU A 75 15.49 7.34 -11.51
CA LEU A 75 16.29 7.16 -10.31
C LEU A 75 15.84 5.95 -9.49
N LEU A 76 14.53 5.84 -9.20
CA LEU A 76 13.98 4.71 -8.45
C LEU A 76 14.20 3.38 -9.18
N HIS A 77 14.10 3.38 -10.52
CA HIS A 77 14.37 2.22 -11.35
C HIS A 77 15.82 1.76 -11.20
N ALA A 78 16.77 2.68 -11.32
CA ALA A 78 18.20 2.40 -11.11
C ALA A 78 18.49 1.92 -9.68
N TRP A 79 17.79 2.44 -8.67
CA TRP A 79 18.03 2.13 -7.26
C TRP A 79 17.33 0.86 -6.76
N LYS A 80 16.41 0.28 -7.53
CA LYS A 80 15.68 -0.93 -7.11
C LYS A 80 16.63 -2.07 -6.75
N ALA A 81 17.56 -2.44 -7.63
CA ALA A 81 18.45 -3.56 -7.40
C ALA A 81 19.42 -3.32 -6.23
N PRO A 82 20.10 -2.15 -6.11
CA PRO A 82 20.88 -1.82 -4.92
C PRO A 82 20.08 -1.87 -3.61
N LEU A 83 18.83 -1.40 -3.62
CA LEU A 83 17.96 -1.42 -2.44
C LEU A 83 17.63 -2.85 -2.04
N LEU A 84 17.18 -3.69 -2.97
CA LEU A 84 16.86 -5.09 -2.69
C LEU A 84 18.09 -5.85 -2.19
N GLY A 85 19.26 -5.65 -2.81
CA GLY A 85 20.51 -6.25 -2.33
C GLY A 85 20.93 -5.76 -0.93
N ALA A 86 20.58 -4.53 -0.54
CA ALA A 86 20.77 -4.06 0.83
C ALA A 86 19.79 -4.75 1.80
N CYS A 87 18.52 -4.86 1.44
CA CYS A 87 17.50 -5.56 2.22
C CYS A 87 17.83 -7.05 2.43
N ASP A 88 18.29 -7.75 1.41
CA ASP A 88 18.66 -9.17 1.50
C ASP A 88 19.81 -9.38 2.50
N ARG A 89 20.82 -8.50 2.47
CA ARG A 89 21.94 -8.55 3.44
C ARG A 89 21.47 -8.30 4.86
N ILE A 90 20.61 -7.30 5.05
CA ILE A 90 20.02 -7.00 6.36
C ILE A 90 19.22 -8.21 6.89
N GLY A 91 18.44 -8.86 6.04
CA GLY A 91 17.67 -10.05 6.39
C GLY A 91 18.55 -11.24 6.77
N ALA A 92 19.64 -11.48 6.03
CA ALA A 92 20.61 -12.54 6.33
C ALA A 92 21.36 -12.31 7.66
N ASP A 93 21.74 -11.07 7.94
CA ASP A 93 22.42 -10.70 9.20
C ASP A 93 21.50 -10.84 10.42
N ALA A 94 20.19 -10.61 10.25
CA ALA A 94 19.20 -10.81 11.31
C ALA A 94 19.00 -12.29 11.67
N GLY A 95 19.12 -13.21 10.71
CA GLY A 95 18.99 -14.65 10.94
C GLY A 95 20.20 -15.30 11.63
N THR A 96 21.38 -14.67 11.55
CA THR A 96 22.64 -15.21 12.11
C THR A 96 23.00 -14.64 13.48
N ARG A 97 22.43 -13.50 13.88
CA ARG A 97 22.66 -12.88 15.19
C ARG A 97 21.35 -12.82 15.98
N SER A 98 21.20 -13.74 16.93
CA SER A 98 20.04 -13.88 17.84
C SER A 98 19.76 -12.68 18.78
N GLY A 99 20.16 -11.46 18.42
CA GLY A 99 19.97 -10.25 19.25
C GLY A 99 19.93 -8.92 18.50
N GLY A 100 19.94 -8.91 17.16
CA GLY A 100 20.05 -7.68 16.37
C GLY A 100 18.70 -7.12 15.86
N SER A 101 17.83 -6.62 16.74
CA SER A 101 16.56 -5.96 16.35
C SER A 101 16.77 -4.75 15.41
N GLY A 102 17.94 -4.11 15.45
CA GLY A 102 18.21 -2.89 14.68
C GLY A 102 18.20 -3.08 13.16
N GLY A 103 18.73 -4.20 12.65
CA GLY A 103 18.82 -4.45 11.19
C GLY A 103 17.46 -4.49 10.53
N SER A 104 16.53 -5.23 11.13
CA SER A 104 15.21 -5.49 10.56
C SER A 104 14.32 -4.23 10.45
N VAL A 105 14.54 -3.22 11.30
CA VAL A 105 13.87 -1.90 11.23
C VAL A 105 14.32 -1.11 10.00
N PHE A 106 15.60 -1.20 9.62
CA PHE A 106 16.11 -0.54 8.41
C PHE A 106 15.44 -1.06 7.14
N GLU A 107 15.24 -2.39 7.06
CA GLU A 107 14.57 -3.03 5.92
C GLU A 107 13.15 -2.50 5.72
N GLY A 108 12.34 -2.47 6.79
CA GLY A 108 10.97 -1.94 6.73
C GLY A 108 10.91 -0.47 6.31
N ARG A 109 11.85 0.36 6.81
CA ARG A 109 11.94 1.78 6.44
C ARG A 109 12.33 1.97 4.97
N LEU A 110 13.23 1.15 4.44
CA LEU A 110 13.61 1.19 3.02
C LEU A 110 12.41 0.86 2.11
N TYR A 111 11.66 -0.20 2.40
CA TYR A 111 10.47 -0.54 1.63
C TYR A 111 9.41 0.56 1.69
N ARG A 112 9.16 1.14 2.87
CA ARG A 112 8.21 2.24 3.05
C ARG A 112 8.62 3.48 2.26
N LEU A 113 9.88 3.88 2.30
CA LEU A 113 10.38 5.05 1.57
C LEU A 113 10.32 4.85 0.06
N MET A 114 10.66 3.65 -0.43
CA MET A 114 10.52 3.30 -1.84
C MET A 114 9.05 3.35 -2.29
N PHE A 115 8.13 2.77 -1.50
CA PHE A 115 6.69 2.88 -1.74
C PHE A 115 6.23 4.34 -1.82
N ARG A 116 6.58 5.18 -0.84
CA ARG A 116 6.16 6.59 -0.82
C ARG A 116 6.72 7.40 -1.99
N ASN A 117 7.96 7.13 -2.38
CA ASN A 117 8.57 7.78 -3.55
C ASN A 117 7.86 7.40 -4.85
N LEU A 118 7.54 6.11 -5.04
CA LEU A 118 6.77 5.62 -6.19
C LEU A 118 5.35 6.21 -6.20
N ALA A 119 4.67 6.22 -5.06
CA ALA A 119 3.34 6.81 -4.91
C ALA A 119 3.35 8.29 -5.29
N ALA A 120 4.27 9.09 -4.73
CA ALA A 120 4.40 10.51 -5.04
C ALA A 120 4.72 10.76 -6.53
N ALA A 121 5.54 9.91 -7.15
CA ALA A 121 5.83 10.02 -8.58
C ALA A 121 4.58 9.71 -9.44
N ILE A 122 3.82 8.67 -9.09
CA ILE A 122 2.58 8.28 -9.79
C ILE A 122 1.52 9.39 -9.68
N GLU A 123 1.34 9.99 -8.49
CA GLU A 123 0.42 11.11 -8.30
C GLU A 123 0.77 12.30 -9.19
N ARG A 124 2.07 12.64 -9.29
CA ARG A 124 2.51 13.75 -10.15
C ARG A 124 2.20 13.51 -11.63
N VAL A 125 2.29 12.26 -12.11
CA VAL A 125 1.88 11.89 -13.48
C VAL A 125 0.38 12.09 -13.68
N ALA A 126 -0.43 11.77 -12.67
CA ALA A 126 -1.88 11.93 -12.74
C ALA A 126 -2.30 13.42 -12.78
N ASP A 127 -1.54 14.30 -12.13
CA ASP A 127 -1.88 15.71 -11.98
C ASP A 127 -1.45 16.61 -13.17
N ARG A 128 -0.26 16.45 -13.78
CA ARG A 128 0.24 17.39 -14.82
C ARG A 128 1.27 16.78 -15.80
N GLN A 129 1.16 17.25 -17.05
CA GLN A 129 2.18 17.43 -18.11
C GLN A 129 3.21 16.31 -18.37
N ARG A 130 3.12 15.73 -19.58
CA ARG A 130 3.99 14.69 -20.17
C ARG A 130 4.03 13.39 -19.35
N ALA A 131 3.21 12.43 -19.81
CA ALA A 131 3.32 11.07 -19.34
C ALA A 131 4.77 10.58 -19.54
N PRO A 132 5.42 10.05 -18.50
CA PRO A 132 6.65 9.30 -18.66
C PRO A 132 6.41 8.11 -19.59
N ASP A 133 7.49 7.48 -20.02
CA ASP A 133 7.44 6.23 -20.78
C ASP A 133 6.40 5.26 -20.17
N ALA A 134 5.54 4.72 -21.03
CA ALA A 134 4.47 3.81 -20.62
C ALA A 134 5.05 2.61 -19.85
N ASP A 135 6.24 2.16 -20.25
CA ASP A 135 6.97 1.07 -19.63
C ASP A 135 7.45 1.43 -18.22
N LEU A 136 7.98 2.64 -18.03
CA LEU A 136 8.39 3.14 -16.71
C LEU A 136 7.19 3.27 -15.77
N THR A 137 6.05 3.71 -16.29
CA THR A 137 4.82 3.82 -15.49
C THR A 137 4.29 2.45 -15.07
N ALA A 138 4.27 1.48 -16.00
CA ALA A 138 3.86 0.11 -15.71
C ALA A 138 4.80 -0.55 -14.69
N TRP A 139 6.11 -0.34 -14.85
CA TRP A 139 7.12 -0.75 -13.89
C TRP A 139 6.87 -0.12 -12.50
N ALA A 140 6.59 1.18 -12.43
CA ALA A 140 6.41 1.89 -11.17
C ALA A 140 5.18 1.37 -10.41
N VAL A 141 4.06 1.18 -11.09
CA VAL A 141 2.83 0.59 -10.53
C VAL A 141 3.08 -0.82 -10.02
N HIS A 142 3.74 -1.67 -10.82
CA HIS A 142 4.08 -3.03 -10.39
C HIS A 142 4.94 -3.02 -9.11
N ASN A 143 5.98 -2.18 -9.09
CA ASN A 143 6.89 -2.12 -7.95
C ASN A 143 6.27 -1.48 -6.71
N LEU A 144 5.31 -0.57 -6.88
CA LEU A 144 4.58 0.02 -5.76
C LEU A 144 3.88 -1.08 -4.93
N PHE A 145 3.10 -1.94 -5.59
CA PHE A 145 2.45 -3.05 -4.91
C PHE A 145 3.48 -4.06 -4.36
N HIS A 146 4.54 -4.35 -5.12
CA HIS A 146 5.61 -5.23 -4.65
C HIS A 146 6.23 -4.74 -3.33
N PHE A 147 6.62 -3.47 -3.24
CA PHE A 147 7.22 -2.91 -2.02
C PHE A 147 6.22 -2.83 -0.85
N PHE A 148 4.92 -2.70 -1.13
CA PHE A 148 3.91 -2.82 -0.08
C PHE A 148 3.76 -4.26 0.42
N GLN A 149 3.77 -5.25 -0.48
CA GLN A 149 3.77 -6.66 -0.09
C GLN A 149 5.00 -7.01 0.76
N GLN A 150 6.18 -6.48 0.43
CA GLN A 150 7.38 -6.68 1.26
C GLN A 150 7.25 -6.06 2.65
N GLN A 151 6.60 -4.88 2.77
CA GLN A 151 6.30 -4.31 4.08
C GLN A 151 5.40 -5.22 4.90
N ILE A 152 4.32 -5.78 4.32
CA ILE A 152 3.43 -6.71 5.04
C ILE A 152 4.21 -7.96 5.50
N ARG A 153 5.00 -8.57 4.61
CA ARG A 153 5.80 -9.77 4.93
C ARG A 153 6.82 -9.49 6.04
N GLN A 154 7.53 -8.37 5.95
CA GLN A 154 8.52 -7.97 6.95
C GLN A 154 7.85 -7.67 8.30
N ALA A 155 6.74 -6.94 8.31
CA ALA A 155 6.01 -6.59 9.51
C ALA A 155 5.50 -7.85 10.23
N ALA A 156 4.92 -8.80 9.49
CA ALA A 156 4.47 -10.07 10.03
C ALA A 156 5.62 -10.94 10.53
N ARG A 157 6.72 -11.07 9.76
CA ARG A 157 7.93 -11.82 10.17
C ARG A 157 8.48 -11.31 11.50
N LEU A 158 8.44 -10.00 11.72
CA LEU A 158 8.93 -9.36 12.94
C LEU A 158 7.87 -9.19 14.03
N ARG A 159 6.61 -9.54 13.74
CA ARG A 159 5.44 -9.32 14.60
C ARG A 159 5.30 -7.87 15.08
N ILE A 160 5.55 -6.94 14.17
CA ILE A 160 5.37 -5.51 14.41
C ILE A 160 4.21 -4.98 13.54
N PRO A 161 3.52 -3.91 13.96
CA PRO A 161 2.57 -3.25 13.09
C PRO A 161 3.29 -2.59 11.91
N LEU A 162 2.57 -2.43 10.79
CA LEU A 162 3.01 -1.55 9.72
C LEU A 162 3.13 -0.10 10.24
N PRO A 163 3.99 0.73 9.63
CA PRO A 163 4.02 2.16 9.92
C PRO A 163 2.64 2.79 9.72
N ALA A 164 2.26 3.72 10.59
CA ALA A 164 0.99 4.42 10.49
C ALA A 164 0.81 5.11 9.11
N GLY A 165 -0.44 5.09 8.63
CA GLY A 165 -0.88 5.57 7.33
C GLY A 165 -0.56 4.64 6.16
N SER A 166 0.05 3.47 6.38
CA SER A 166 0.46 2.60 5.27
C SER A 166 -0.72 2.09 4.45
N TRP A 167 -1.74 1.54 5.10
CA TRP A 167 -2.93 1.04 4.41
C TRP A 167 -3.74 2.18 3.82
N ARG A 168 -3.90 3.29 4.55
CA ARG A 168 -4.62 4.46 4.04
C ARG A 168 -3.99 5.00 2.75
N ASP A 169 -2.67 5.12 2.71
CA ASP A 169 -1.94 5.57 1.51
C ASP A 169 -2.15 4.60 0.34
N LEU A 170 -2.10 3.29 0.60
CA LEU A 170 -2.33 2.26 -0.41
C LEU A 170 -3.77 2.34 -0.95
N HIS A 171 -4.77 2.43 -0.07
CA HIS A 171 -6.19 2.48 -0.43
C HIS A 171 -6.48 3.70 -1.29
N ALA A 172 -6.05 4.89 -0.83
CA ALA A 172 -6.23 6.14 -1.57
C ALA A 172 -5.61 6.08 -2.98
N LEU A 173 -4.38 5.58 -3.09
CA LEU A 173 -3.70 5.44 -4.37
C LEU A 173 -4.37 4.40 -5.27
N SER A 174 -4.75 3.24 -4.72
CA SER A 174 -5.37 2.16 -5.48
C SER A 174 -6.73 2.56 -6.03
N VAL A 175 -7.55 3.27 -5.23
CA VAL A 175 -8.82 3.87 -5.69
C VAL A 175 -8.56 4.81 -6.85
N ARG A 176 -7.60 5.73 -6.74
CA ARG A 176 -7.28 6.64 -7.83
C ARG A 176 -6.83 5.91 -9.08
N LEU A 177 -5.95 4.91 -8.97
CA LEU A 177 -5.45 4.16 -10.13
C LEU A 177 -6.56 3.31 -10.80
N VAL A 178 -7.42 2.65 -10.01
CA VAL A 178 -8.54 1.85 -10.52
C VAL A 178 -9.62 2.75 -11.14
N VAL A 179 -9.99 3.86 -10.51
CA VAL A 179 -10.99 4.79 -11.05
C VAL A 179 -10.47 5.50 -12.31
N SER A 180 -9.23 5.97 -12.30
CA SER A 180 -8.64 6.68 -13.45
C SER A 180 -8.46 5.78 -14.67
N SER A 181 -8.28 4.47 -14.45
CA SER A 181 -8.16 3.50 -15.55
C SER A 181 -9.52 3.07 -16.10
N ARG A 182 -10.58 3.08 -15.27
CA ARG A 182 -11.97 2.86 -15.70
C ARG A 182 -12.59 4.06 -16.43
N TYR A 183 -12.14 5.28 -16.13
CA TYR A 183 -12.69 6.52 -16.70
C TYR A 183 -11.56 7.44 -17.21
N PRO A 184 -10.99 7.16 -18.39
CA PRO A 184 -9.95 8.03 -18.97
C PRO A 184 -10.52 9.43 -19.24
N ARG A 185 -9.86 10.47 -18.70
CA ARG A 185 -10.33 11.87 -18.73
C ARG A 185 -10.15 12.59 -20.07
N SER A 186 -9.51 12.00 -21.09
CA SER A 186 -9.28 12.68 -22.38
C SER A 186 -9.88 11.95 -23.57
N ALA A 187 -10.61 12.69 -24.40
CA ALA A 187 -11.16 12.23 -25.68
C ALA A 187 -10.06 11.99 -26.74
N GLU A 188 -8.86 12.54 -26.55
CA GLU A 188 -7.72 12.34 -27.45
C GLU A 188 -7.06 10.96 -27.27
N ALA A 189 -7.15 10.36 -26.07
CA ALA A 189 -6.65 9.00 -25.83
C ALA A 189 -7.51 7.91 -26.49
N LEU A 190 -8.78 8.22 -26.82
CA LEU A 190 -9.67 7.30 -27.55
C LEU A 190 -9.29 7.13 -29.03
N GLY A 191 -8.47 8.00 -29.59
CA GLY A 191 -8.11 7.96 -31.02
C GLY A 191 -6.90 7.08 -31.36
N VAL A 192 -6.04 6.76 -30.38
CA VAL A 192 -4.72 6.12 -30.64
C VAL A 192 -4.53 4.81 -29.88
N ALA A 193 -5.19 4.64 -28.73
CA ALA A 193 -5.13 3.38 -27.98
C ALA A 193 -6.38 2.53 -28.30
N GLY A 194 -6.19 1.40 -28.96
CA GLY A 194 -7.26 0.42 -29.14
C GLY A 194 -7.89 0.01 -27.79
N PRO A 195 -9.16 -0.40 -27.77
CA PRO A 195 -9.92 -0.71 -26.55
C PRO A 195 -9.23 -1.70 -25.59
N ASP A 196 -8.31 -2.54 -26.07
CA ASP A 196 -7.58 -3.52 -25.26
C ASP A 196 -6.56 -2.91 -24.27
N VAL A 197 -5.84 -1.85 -24.65
CA VAL A 197 -4.66 -1.40 -23.88
C VAL A 197 -5.06 -0.80 -22.52
N GLY A 198 -6.15 -0.03 -22.48
CA GLY A 198 -6.68 0.54 -21.23
C GLY A 198 -7.30 -0.51 -20.31
N TYR A 199 -7.97 -1.51 -20.89
CA TYR A 199 -8.61 -2.61 -20.15
C TYR A 199 -7.58 -3.53 -19.48
N HIS A 200 -6.52 -3.92 -20.20
CA HIS A 200 -5.44 -4.73 -19.63
C HIS A 200 -4.70 -4.03 -18.49
N ARG A 201 -4.50 -2.71 -18.60
CA ARG A 201 -3.86 -1.90 -17.53
C ARG A 201 -4.74 -1.80 -16.28
N THR A 202 -6.04 -1.63 -16.44
CA THR A 202 -7.00 -1.61 -15.32
C THR A 202 -7.00 -2.95 -14.58
N ARG A 203 -7.08 -4.04 -15.35
CA ARG A 203 -7.10 -5.41 -14.82
C ARG A 203 -5.82 -5.72 -14.05
N SER A 204 -4.67 -5.24 -14.51
CA SER A 204 -3.40 -5.47 -13.83
C SER A 204 -3.28 -4.70 -12.50
N VAL A 205 -3.73 -3.45 -12.42
CA VAL A 205 -3.75 -2.68 -11.16
C VAL A 205 -4.67 -3.33 -10.13
N GLU A 206 -5.92 -3.62 -10.51
CA GLU A 206 -6.91 -4.20 -9.61
C GLU A 206 -6.46 -5.57 -9.10
N LEU A 207 -5.89 -6.40 -9.97
CA LEU A 207 -5.31 -7.69 -9.60
C LEU A 207 -4.21 -7.55 -8.55
N ARG A 208 -3.26 -6.61 -8.75
CA ARG A 208 -2.18 -6.37 -7.79
C ARG A 208 -2.70 -5.84 -6.46
N TYR A 209 -3.72 -4.99 -6.48
CA TYR A 209 -4.35 -4.53 -5.25
C TYR A 209 -5.02 -5.68 -4.50
N LYS A 210 -5.78 -6.55 -5.19
CA LYS A 210 -6.36 -7.77 -4.60
C LYS A 210 -5.30 -8.68 -3.99
N GLU A 211 -4.17 -8.91 -4.66
CA GLU A 211 -3.05 -9.67 -4.08
C GLU A 211 -2.59 -9.07 -2.74
N VAL A 212 -2.50 -7.74 -2.64
CA VAL A 212 -2.10 -7.07 -1.39
C VAL A 212 -3.18 -7.22 -0.32
N LEU A 213 -4.45 -7.07 -0.66
CA LEU A 213 -5.56 -7.23 0.27
C LEU A 213 -5.62 -8.65 0.86
N LEU A 214 -5.51 -9.66 -0.01
CA LEU A 214 -5.47 -11.06 0.40
C LEU A 214 -4.23 -11.38 1.24
N LEU A 215 -3.07 -10.80 0.90
CA LEU A 215 -1.86 -10.93 1.72
C LEU A 215 -2.04 -10.29 3.10
N GLY A 216 -2.73 -9.15 3.18
CA GLY A 216 -3.09 -8.51 4.44
C GLY A 216 -4.02 -9.38 5.30
N LEU A 217 -4.95 -10.10 4.69
CA LEU A 217 -5.79 -11.10 5.37
C LEU A 217 -4.96 -12.29 5.88
N ILE A 218 -4.11 -12.86 5.03
CA ILE A 218 -3.19 -13.94 5.44
C ILE A 218 -2.33 -13.47 6.62
N ALA A 219 -1.80 -12.25 6.59
CA ALA A 219 -0.93 -11.73 7.63
C ALA A 219 -1.61 -11.54 8.99
N GLN A 220 -2.92 -11.26 8.99
CA GLN A 220 -3.71 -11.17 10.23
C GLN A 220 -3.92 -12.54 10.88
N VAL A 221 -4.05 -13.59 10.08
CA VAL A 221 -4.40 -14.94 10.55
C VAL A 221 -3.16 -15.81 10.79
N PHE A 222 -2.16 -15.73 9.91
CA PHE A 222 -1.00 -16.63 9.87
C PHE A 222 0.31 -15.90 10.15
N VAL A 223 0.43 -15.24 11.30
CA VAL A 223 1.59 -14.40 11.66
C VAL A 223 2.94 -15.11 11.45
N ASN A 224 3.01 -16.43 11.67
CA ASN A 224 4.25 -17.23 11.56
C ASN A 224 4.39 -18.08 10.28
N ALA A 225 3.34 -18.16 9.45
CA ALA A 225 3.27 -19.11 8.33
C ALA A 225 2.86 -18.44 7.01
N ILE A 226 3.06 -17.13 6.87
CA ILE A 226 2.67 -16.40 5.65
C ILE A 226 3.32 -17.01 4.41
N GLY A 227 4.61 -17.37 4.47
CA GLY A 227 5.35 -17.90 3.33
C GLY A 227 4.64 -19.10 2.70
N ASP A 228 4.34 -20.10 3.52
CA ASP A 228 3.71 -21.37 3.10
C ASP A 228 2.30 -21.17 2.54
N ARG A 229 1.62 -20.09 2.93
CA ARG A 229 0.23 -19.79 2.55
C ARG A 229 0.10 -18.83 1.37
N THR A 230 1.20 -18.45 0.71
CA THR A 230 1.18 -17.50 -0.42
C THR A 230 1.32 -18.12 -1.81
N SER A 231 1.51 -19.44 -1.91
CA SER A 231 1.71 -20.15 -3.19
C SER A 231 0.53 -20.04 -4.17
N GLY A 232 -0.68 -19.76 -3.68
CA GLY A 232 -1.90 -19.53 -4.49
C GLY A 232 -2.31 -18.06 -4.66
N LEU A 233 -1.55 -17.10 -4.12
CA LEU A 233 -2.02 -15.71 -3.95
C LEU A 233 -2.48 -15.06 -5.26
N HIS A 234 -1.73 -15.26 -6.35
CA HIS A 234 -2.06 -14.70 -7.65
C HIS A 234 -3.37 -15.28 -8.22
N GLY A 235 -3.55 -16.60 -8.12
CA GLY A 235 -4.77 -17.29 -8.56
C GLY A 235 -5.99 -16.83 -7.78
N TRP A 236 -5.87 -16.79 -6.44
CA TRP A 236 -6.95 -16.29 -5.59
C TRP A 236 -7.28 -14.83 -5.88
N ALA A 237 -6.29 -13.97 -6.11
CA ALA A 237 -6.52 -12.58 -6.47
C ALA A 237 -7.23 -12.42 -7.81
N ALA A 238 -6.99 -13.32 -8.77
CA ALA A 238 -7.66 -13.31 -10.07
C ALA A 238 -9.15 -13.69 -9.98
N GLU A 239 -9.49 -14.59 -9.08
CA GLU A 239 -10.88 -15.03 -8.82
C GLU A 239 -11.63 -14.11 -7.85
N THR A 240 -10.88 -13.39 -7.01
CA THR A 240 -11.46 -12.47 -6.03
C THR A 240 -12.20 -11.34 -6.72
N ARG A 241 -13.43 -11.06 -6.27
CA ARG A 241 -14.20 -9.90 -6.72
C ARG A 241 -14.07 -8.76 -5.72
N LEU A 242 -14.05 -7.54 -6.23
CA LEU A 242 -13.99 -6.31 -5.44
C LEU A 242 -15.13 -5.42 -5.92
N GLU A 243 -16.17 -5.30 -5.09
CA GLU A 243 -17.44 -4.72 -5.50
C GLU A 243 -17.81 -3.52 -4.62
N THR A 244 -18.65 -2.63 -5.16
CA THR A 244 -19.27 -1.56 -4.38
C THR A 244 -20.33 -2.13 -3.45
N PRO A 245 -20.56 -1.55 -2.25
CA PRO A 245 -21.52 -2.08 -1.26
C PRO A 245 -23.01 -1.94 -1.66
N PHE A 246 -23.31 -1.45 -2.87
CA PHE A 246 -24.68 -1.24 -3.33
C PHE A 246 -25.45 -2.56 -3.41
N GLY A 247 -26.60 -2.62 -2.74
CA GLY A 247 -27.43 -3.85 -2.67
C GLY A 247 -26.96 -4.88 -1.64
N LEU A 248 -25.87 -4.62 -0.90
CA LEU A 248 -25.32 -5.52 0.11
C LEU A 248 -25.65 -5.09 1.56
N SER A 249 -26.37 -3.99 1.75
CA SER A 249 -26.77 -3.50 3.08
C SER A 249 -27.57 -4.56 3.84
N GLY A 250 -27.26 -4.76 5.12
CA GLY A 250 -27.89 -5.77 5.96
C GLY A 250 -27.30 -7.18 5.87
N GLN A 251 -26.47 -7.48 4.86
CA GLN A 251 -25.80 -8.78 4.74
C GLN A 251 -24.68 -8.93 5.79
N ARG A 252 -24.38 -10.18 6.16
CA ARG A 252 -23.36 -10.56 7.18
C ARG A 252 -22.26 -11.41 6.55
N GLY A 253 -21.14 -11.56 7.25
CA GLY A 253 -20.02 -12.42 6.80
C GLY A 253 -19.29 -11.86 5.57
N LEU A 254 -19.39 -10.54 5.35
CA LEU A 254 -18.70 -9.86 4.27
C LEU A 254 -17.29 -9.46 4.69
N TRP A 255 -16.35 -9.51 3.75
CA TRP A 255 -15.01 -8.94 3.96
C TRP A 255 -14.99 -7.50 3.47
N LEU A 256 -14.66 -6.57 4.36
CA LEU A 256 -14.75 -5.14 4.10
C LEU A 256 -13.37 -4.55 3.89
N VAL A 257 -13.29 -3.63 2.94
CA VAL A 257 -12.15 -2.75 2.71
C VAL A 257 -12.63 -1.34 2.98
N ASP A 258 -12.42 -0.86 4.21
CA ASP A 258 -12.67 0.54 4.54
C ASP A 258 -11.52 1.40 3.97
N LEU A 259 -11.86 2.29 3.05
CA LEU A 259 -10.88 3.09 2.33
C LEU A 259 -10.34 4.27 3.17
N ALA A 260 -11.05 4.64 4.25
CA ALA A 260 -10.62 5.69 5.17
C ALA A 260 -9.73 5.15 6.30
N ASP A 261 -9.92 3.88 6.64
CA ASP A 261 -9.19 3.22 7.71
C ASP A 261 -7.75 2.86 7.30
N ASP A 262 -6.84 2.89 8.28
CA ASP A 262 -5.46 2.47 8.10
C ASP A 262 -5.28 0.98 8.45
N ALA A 263 -6.13 0.15 7.84
CA ALA A 263 -6.22 -1.27 8.13
C ALA A 263 -6.26 -2.14 6.86
N PRO A 264 -5.80 -3.40 6.96
CA PRO A 264 -6.10 -4.42 5.95
C PRO A 264 -7.61 -4.70 5.89
N PRO A 265 -8.09 -5.49 4.90
CA PRO A 265 -9.46 -5.97 4.94
C PRO A 265 -9.77 -6.72 6.22
N CYS A 266 -11.01 -6.62 6.69
CA CYS A 266 -11.49 -7.31 7.88
C CYS A 266 -12.86 -7.92 7.65
N GLU A 267 -13.20 -8.96 8.43
CA GLU A 267 -14.53 -9.55 8.38
C GLU A 267 -15.53 -8.65 9.11
N CYS A 268 -16.67 -8.38 8.48
CA CYS A 268 -17.76 -7.64 9.10
C CYS A 268 -18.43 -8.52 10.17
N ALA A 269 -18.24 -8.16 11.44
CA ALA A 269 -18.84 -8.87 12.58
C ALA A 269 -20.38 -8.83 12.60
N GLY A 270 -21.01 -7.94 11.83
CA GLY A 270 -22.44 -7.69 11.85
C GLY A 270 -23.04 -7.45 10.47
N PRO A 271 -24.29 -6.99 10.41
CA PRO A 271 -24.89 -6.57 9.14
C PRO A 271 -24.18 -5.32 8.60
N LEU A 272 -23.95 -5.28 7.28
CA LEU A 272 -23.33 -4.14 6.62
C LEU A 272 -24.19 -2.87 6.77
N SER A 273 -23.57 -1.79 7.26
CA SER A 273 -24.21 -0.48 7.39
C SER A 273 -24.56 0.11 6.00
N PRO A 274 -25.74 0.72 5.81
CA PRO A 274 -26.07 1.45 4.59
C PRO A 274 -25.15 2.66 4.35
N ASP A 275 -24.51 3.16 5.41
CA ASP A 275 -23.57 4.29 5.34
C ASP A 275 -22.12 3.87 5.11
N PHE A 276 -21.84 2.58 4.95
CA PHE A 276 -20.49 2.12 4.66
C PHE A 276 -19.96 2.73 3.36
N ARG A 277 -18.74 3.26 3.40
CA ARG A 277 -18.03 3.88 2.27
C ARG A 277 -16.71 3.16 2.06
N GLY A 278 -16.79 2.04 1.34
CA GLY A 278 -15.62 1.23 1.03
C GLY A 278 -15.92 0.25 -0.09
N TRP A 279 -15.15 -0.84 -0.13
CA TRP A 279 -15.39 -1.95 -1.04
C TRP A 279 -15.66 -3.23 -0.27
N VAL A 280 -16.40 -4.14 -0.90
CA VAL A 280 -16.63 -5.49 -0.40
C VAL A 280 -15.75 -6.45 -1.20
N LEU A 281 -14.98 -7.25 -0.48
CA LEU A 281 -14.08 -8.25 -1.02
C LEU A 281 -14.79 -9.62 -0.98
N PHE A 282 -14.84 -10.29 -2.13
CA PHE A 282 -15.36 -11.65 -2.24
C PHE A 282 -14.21 -12.58 -2.64
N PRO A 283 -13.43 -13.10 -1.67
CA PRO A 283 -12.40 -14.07 -1.95
C PRO A 283 -13.01 -15.41 -2.42
N PRO A 284 -12.28 -16.23 -3.19
CA PRO A 284 -12.73 -17.57 -3.56
C PRO A 284 -12.86 -18.48 -2.34
N GLU A 285 -13.74 -19.48 -2.42
CA GLU A 285 -14.06 -20.38 -1.30
C GLU A 285 -12.80 -21.08 -0.75
N ASP A 286 -11.88 -21.50 -1.61
CA ASP A 286 -10.62 -22.13 -1.21
C ASP A 286 -9.76 -21.23 -0.32
N PHE A 287 -9.75 -19.93 -0.59
CA PHE A 287 -9.05 -18.96 0.24
C PHE A 287 -9.74 -18.81 1.61
N VAL A 288 -11.07 -18.77 1.63
CA VAL A 288 -11.85 -18.67 2.88
C VAL A 288 -11.63 -19.91 3.75
N ARG A 289 -11.72 -21.11 3.16
CA ARG A 289 -11.43 -22.38 3.85
C ARG A 289 -10.03 -22.42 4.44
N MET A 290 -9.05 -21.87 3.72
CA MET A 290 -7.68 -21.73 4.21
C MET A 290 -7.63 -20.80 5.43
N LEU A 291 -8.27 -19.62 5.40
CA LEU A 291 -8.34 -18.74 6.58
C LEU A 291 -9.04 -19.40 7.79
N ASP A 292 -10.14 -20.10 7.56
CA ASP A 292 -10.93 -20.74 8.63
C ASP A 292 -10.18 -21.91 9.28
N SER A 293 -9.33 -22.62 8.53
CA SER A 293 -8.51 -23.71 9.07
C SER A 293 -7.57 -23.28 10.21
N ALA A 294 -7.21 -21.99 10.28
CA ALA A 294 -6.41 -21.44 11.38
C ALA A 294 -7.23 -20.98 12.58
N ARG A 295 -8.54 -20.77 12.40
CA ARG A 295 -9.45 -20.34 13.46
C ARG A 295 -9.99 -21.51 14.28
N LEU A 296 -9.93 -22.72 13.73
CA LEU A 296 -10.27 -23.94 14.45
C LEU A 296 -9.12 -24.28 15.41
N PRO A 297 -9.30 -24.15 16.74
CA PRO A 297 -8.30 -24.65 17.68
C PRO A 297 -8.14 -26.16 17.45
N GLU A 298 -6.91 -26.67 17.55
CA GLU A 298 -6.62 -28.10 17.67
C GLU A 298 -7.23 -28.65 18.97
N THR A 299 -8.55 -28.77 19.03
CA THR A 299 -9.27 -29.50 20.08
C THR A 299 -9.31 -30.98 19.71
N SER A 300 -8.15 -31.61 19.57
CA SER A 300 -7.91 -33.04 19.35
C SER A 300 -6.39 -33.16 19.35
N GLU A 301 -5.69 -33.50 20.43
CA GLU A 301 -5.49 -34.87 20.89
C GLU A 301 -4.74 -34.82 22.24
N HIS A 302 -5.40 -34.73 23.38
CA HIS A 302 -4.78 -35.00 24.70
C HIS A 302 -5.81 -35.65 25.63
N GLY A 303 -6.42 -36.74 25.16
CA GLY A 303 -7.39 -37.48 25.95
C GLY A 303 -7.66 -38.84 25.35
N LEU A 304 -6.85 -39.83 25.75
CA LEU A 304 -7.20 -41.23 26.03
C LEU A 304 -5.98 -42.12 25.80
N GLY A 305 -5.41 -42.65 26.87
CA GLY A 305 -4.37 -43.67 26.74
C GLY A 305 -3.64 -44.10 28.01
N ASP A 306 -3.88 -43.49 29.18
CA ASP A 306 -3.30 -43.96 30.44
C ASP A 306 -4.41 -44.58 31.30
N SER A 307 -4.69 -45.86 31.07
CA SER A 307 -5.33 -46.73 32.05
C SER A 307 -5.19 -48.20 31.65
N ALA A 308 -3.99 -48.74 31.80
CA ALA A 308 -3.81 -50.17 32.01
C ALA A 308 -2.52 -50.36 32.81
N PHE A 309 -2.64 -50.56 34.12
CA PHE A 309 -1.85 -51.47 34.97
C PHE A 309 -2.02 -51.07 36.43
N GLN A 310 -2.83 -51.82 37.16
CA GLN A 310 -2.45 -52.35 38.48
C GLN A 310 -3.48 -53.40 38.89
N SER A 311 -3.02 -54.64 38.87
CA SER A 311 -3.51 -55.78 39.67
C SER A 311 -2.41 -56.13 40.65
#